data_AF-A0A850HX51-F1
#
_entry.id   AF-A0A850HX51-F1
#
_cell.length_a   1.000
_cell.length_b   1.000
_cell.length_c   1.000
_cell.angle_alpha   90.00
_cell.angle_beta   90.00
_cell.angle_gamma   90.00
#
_symmetry.space_group_name_H-M   'P 1'
#
loop_
_entity.id
_entity.type
_entity.pdbx_description
1 polymer ?
#
loop_
_entity_poly.entity_id
_entity_poly.type
_entity_poly.pdbx_seq_one_letter_code
_entity_poly.pdbx_strand_id
1 'polypeptide(L)'
;MITGGSALPVLQSLQNFSNFKIGAVPFSVLIAAGLVAVVSILINGTIVGRRYIAVGANPATAQSSGIKILRYQIGTYVAAAICYAITGILLAGFVGYASPTAGSDYLLPSIAAVVVGGTPFTGGRGSVIASGAAALFMAQLGQMVLALGAGPAQQLLVQAATIVLATSIRRIPVKSLLRFTNSRMAEQSTGSDARG
;
A
#
# COMPACT_ATOMS: atom_id res chain seq x y z
N MET A 1 -22.21 14.03 -20.55
CA MET A 1 -22.13 15.30 -19.79
C MET A 1 -23.54 15.75 -19.40
N ILE A 2 -24.23 15.03 -18.50
CA ILE A 2 -25.67 15.25 -18.21
C ILE A 2 -25.91 16.00 -16.87
N THR A 3 -24.91 16.11 -15.99
CA THR A 3 -25.06 16.73 -14.65
C THR A 3 -24.29 18.05 -14.46
N GLY A 4 -23.79 18.71 -15.51
CA GLY A 4 -23.09 20.00 -15.37
C GLY A 4 -21.82 19.98 -14.50
N GLY A 5 -21.31 18.79 -14.15
CA GLY A 5 -20.15 18.64 -13.25
C GLY A 5 -20.47 18.83 -11.77
N SER A 6 -21.75 19.03 -11.38
CA SER A 6 -22.12 19.19 -9.98
C SER A 6 -22.20 17.85 -9.28
N ALA A 7 -21.65 17.82 -8.06
CA ALA A 7 -21.66 16.63 -7.24
C ALA A 7 -23.08 16.33 -6.76
N LEU A 8 -23.55 15.10 -7.00
CA LEU A 8 -24.90 14.72 -6.58
C LEU A 8 -24.90 14.48 -5.07
N PRO A 9 -25.84 15.09 -4.31
CA PRO A 9 -25.95 14.86 -2.88
C PRO A 9 -26.30 13.40 -2.63
N VAL A 10 -25.59 12.80 -1.69
CA VAL A 10 -25.78 11.40 -1.29
C VAL A 10 -26.95 11.30 -0.31
N LEU A 11 -27.69 10.18 -0.36
CA LEU A 11 -28.81 9.92 0.54
C LEU A 11 -28.40 10.08 2.01
N GLN A 12 -29.15 10.85 2.80
CA GLN A 12 -28.84 11.14 4.21
C GLN A 12 -28.68 9.88 5.07
N SER A 13 -29.41 8.81 4.75
CA SER A 13 -29.22 7.52 5.42
C SER A 13 -27.78 7.01 5.26
N LEU A 14 -27.19 7.11 4.06
CA LEU A 14 -25.83 6.65 3.79
C LEU A 14 -24.78 7.55 4.48
N GLN A 15 -25.03 8.86 4.54
CA GLN A 15 -24.17 9.79 5.29
C GLN A 15 -24.15 9.46 6.78
N ASN A 16 -25.31 9.13 7.36
CA ASN A 16 -25.43 8.73 8.76
C ASN A 16 -24.76 7.38 9.04
N PHE A 17 -24.82 6.42 8.11
CA PHE A 17 -24.08 5.15 8.22
C PHE A 17 -22.56 5.35 8.14
N SER A 18 -22.07 6.20 7.23
CA SER A 18 -20.62 6.45 7.07
C SER A 18 -20.01 7.28 8.20
N ASN A 19 -20.78 8.23 8.76
CA ASN A 19 -20.35 9.06 9.88
C ASN A 19 -20.70 8.48 11.25
N PHE A 20 -21.30 7.30 11.30
CA PHE A 20 -21.53 6.60 12.56
C PHE A 20 -20.20 6.41 13.28
N LYS A 21 -20.13 6.85 14.53
CA LYS A 21 -18.96 6.74 15.40
C LYS A 21 -19.30 5.80 16.53
N ILE A 22 -18.50 4.75 16.70
CA ILE A 22 -18.55 3.92 17.90
C ILE A 22 -17.45 4.46 18.82
N GLY A 23 -17.84 5.29 19.79
CA GLY A 23 -16.89 5.99 20.65
C GLY A 23 -16.03 7.02 19.89
N ALA A 24 -14.70 6.87 19.94
CA ALA A 24 -13.74 7.78 19.30
C ALA A 24 -13.33 7.40 17.88
N VAL A 25 -13.73 6.22 17.37
CA VAL A 25 -13.26 5.69 16.08
C VAL A 25 -14.37 5.80 15.02
N PRO A 26 -14.10 6.42 13.85
CA PRO A 26 -15.04 6.43 12.74
C PRO A 26 -15.31 5.01 12.23
N PHE A 27 -16.58 4.67 11.95
CA PHE A 27 -16.95 3.34 11.45
C PHE A 27 -16.21 2.96 10.15
N SER A 28 -15.88 3.94 9.31
CA SER A 28 -15.06 3.76 8.11
C SER A 28 -13.66 3.17 8.40
N VAL A 29 -13.04 3.52 9.53
CA VAL A 29 -11.73 2.96 9.95
C VAL A 29 -11.87 1.52 10.40
N LEU A 30 -12.96 1.19 11.11
CA LEU A 30 -13.26 -0.19 11.51
C LEU A 30 -13.43 -1.11 10.30
N ILE A 31 -14.16 -0.65 9.27
CA ILE A 31 -14.33 -1.43 8.04
C ILE A 31 -12.98 -1.63 7.33
N ALA A 32 -12.17 -0.57 7.23
CA ALA A 32 -10.83 -0.68 6.63
C ALA A 32 -9.95 -1.68 7.39
N ALA A 33 -9.92 -1.61 8.73
CA ALA A 33 -9.19 -2.55 9.57
C ALA A 33 -9.71 -3.98 9.42
N GLY A 34 -11.03 -4.17 9.37
CA GLY A 34 -11.68 -5.45 9.11
C GLY A 34 -11.30 -6.04 7.75
N LEU A 35 -11.30 -5.22 6.69
CA LEU A 35 -10.85 -5.62 5.35
C LEU A 35 -9.38 -6.07 5.35
N VAL A 36 -8.49 -5.29 5.98
CA VAL A 36 -7.07 -5.65 6.12
C VAL A 36 -6.91 -6.98 6.88
N ALA A 37 -7.67 -7.17 7.96
CA ALA A 37 -7.64 -8.41 8.75
C ALA A 37 -8.13 -9.61 7.93
N VAL A 38 -9.29 -9.48 7.26
CA VAL A 38 -9.87 -10.54 6.41
C VAL A 38 -8.91 -10.93 5.30
N VAL A 39 -8.35 -9.96 4.57
CA VAL A 39 -7.39 -10.22 3.48
C VAL A 39 -6.10 -10.84 4.03
N SER A 40 -5.60 -10.36 5.17
CA SER A 40 -4.42 -10.92 5.83
C SER A 40 -4.64 -12.38 6.23
N ILE A 41 -5.78 -12.71 6.82
CA ILE A 41 -6.14 -14.07 7.22
C ILE A 41 -6.33 -14.96 5.98
N LEU A 42 -6.97 -14.46 4.93
CA LEU A 42 -7.12 -15.19 3.67
C LEU A 42 -5.77 -15.52 3.05
N ILE A 43 -4.84 -14.56 3.00
CA ILE A 43 -3.54 -14.75 2.37
C ILE A 43 -2.63 -15.66 3.21
N ASN A 44 -2.60 -15.49 4.53
CA ASN A 44 -1.71 -16.23 5.41
C ASN A 44 -2.29 -17.60 5.86
N GLY A 45 -3.60 -17.68 6.05
CA GLY A 45 -4.29 -18.84 6.60
C GLY A 45 -4.79 -19.85 5.56
N THR A 46 -5.08 -19.45 4.32
CA THR A 46 -5.71 -20.36 3.34
C THR A 46 -4.72 -20.98 2.35
N ILE A 47 -5.05 -22.19 1.87
CA ILE A 47 -4.32 -22.85 0.77
C ILE A 47 -4.36 -21.98 -0.50
N VAL A 48 -5.48 -21.31 -0.74
CA VAL A 48 -5.67 -20.43 -1.89
C VAL A 48 -4.72 -19.22 -1.81
N GLY A 49 -4.55 -18.62 -0.63
CA GLY A 49 -3.60 -17.55 -0.35
C GLY A 49 -2.15 -17.92 -0.72
N ARG A 50 -1.72 -19.12 -0.34
CA ARG A 50 -0.38 -19.64 -0.71
C ARG A 50 -0.19 -19.77 -2.23
N ARG A 51 -1.25 -20.15 -2.96
CA ARG A 51 -1.22 -20.22 -4.44
C ARG A 51 -1.10 -18.83 -5.06
N TYR A 52 -1.78 -17.81 -4.51
CA TYR A 52 -1.61 -16.42 -4.95
C TYR A 52 -0.17 -15.94 -4.77
N ILE A 53 0.44 -16.21 -3.61
CA ILE A 53 1.85 -15.88 -3.35
C ILE A 53 2.77 -16.61 -4.33
N ALA A 54 2.53 -17.90 -4.61
CA ALA A 54 3.35 -18.67 -5.54
C ALA A 54 3.29 -18.11 -6.97
N VAL A 55 2.08 -17.76 -7.45
CA VAL A 55 1.88 -17.12 -8.76
C VAL A 55 2.58 -15.77 -8.82
N GLY A 56 2.55 -14.97 -7.74
CA GLY A 56 3.23 -13.69 -7.67
C GLY A 56 4.76 -13.78 -7.54
N ALA A 57 5.30 -14.86 -6.97
CA ALA A 57 6.75 -15.03 -6.79
C ALA A 57 7.45 -15.50 -8.07
N ASN A 58 6.90 -16.53 -8.74
CA ASN A 58 7.39 -16.97 -10.04
C ASN A 58 6.26 -17.63 -10.85
N PRO A 59 5.71 -16.94 -11.86
CA PRO A 59 4.62 -17.49 -12.66
C PRO A 59 5.04 -18.74 -13.44
N ALA A 60 6.28 -18.81 -13.94
CA ALA A 60 6.76 -19.97 -14.69
C ALA A 60 6.79 -21.24 -13.82
N THR A 61 7.27 -21.13 -12.56
CA THR A 61 7.27 -22.25 -11.61
C THR A 61 5.86 -22.65 -11.18
N ALA A 62 4.95 -21.67 -11.05
CA ALA A 62 3.55 -21.95 -10.74
C ALA A 62 2.84 -22.71 -11.87
N GLN A 63 3.15 -22.39 -13.14
CA GLN A 63 2.61 -23.10 -14.31
C GLN A 63 3.03 -24.56 -14.33
N SER A 64 4.31 -24.84 -14.10
CA SER A 64 4.85 -26.21 -14.01
C SER A 64 4.25 -27.01 -12.84
N SER A 65 3.74 -26.32 -11.82
CA SER A 65 3.05 -26.93 -10.67
C SER A 65 1.55 -27.16 -10.91
N GLY A 66 1.06 -26.98 -12.15
CA GLY A 66 -0.35 -27.17 -12.53
C GLY A 66 -1.29 -26.03 -12.10
N ILE A 67 -0.75 -24.88 -11.66
CA ILE A 67 -1.55 -23.73 -11.24
C ILE A 67 -1.96 -22.91 -12.48
N LYS A 68 -3.27 -22.73 -12.68
CA LYS A 68 -3.82 -21.91 -13.77
C LYS A 68 -3.66 -20.41 -13.47
N ILE A 69 -2.50 -19.83 -13.79
CA ILE A 69 -2.13 -18.42 -13.51
C ILE A 69 -3.26 -17.44 -13.82
N LEU A 70 -3.86 -17.56 -15.00
CA LEU A 70 -4.87 -16.62 -15.51
C LEU A 70 -6.11 -16.54 -14.58
N ARG A 71 -6.52 -17.65 -13.97
CA ARG A 71 -7.65 -17.68 -13.01
C ARG A 71 -7.33 -16.92 -11.73
N TYR A 72 -6.10 -17.04 -11.24
CA TYR A 72 -5.65 -16.33 -10.05
C TYR A 72 -5.46 -14.84 -10.35
N GLN A 73 -4.94 -14.46 -11.52
CA GLN A 73 -4.85 -13.04 -11.91
C GLN A 73 -6.24 -12.39 -12.00
N ILE A 74 -7.20 -13.02 -12.70
CA ILE A 74 -8.57 -12.51 -12.75
C ILE A 74 -9.18 -12.43 -11.34
N GLY A 75 -8.99 -13.47 -10.52
CA GLY A 75 -9.46 -13.49 -9.14
C GLY A 75 -8.94 -12.31 -8.31
N THR A 76 -7.66 -11.94 -8.46
CA THR A 76 -7.09 -10.77 -7.78
C THR A 76 -7.71 -9.45 -8.24
N TYR A 77 -7.93 -9.26 -9.54
CA TYR A 77 -8.57 -8.05 -10.06
C TYR A 77 -10.03 -7.92 -9.61
N VAL A 78 -10.78 -9.02 -9.60
CA VAL A 78 -12.17 -9.04 -9.10
C VAL A 78 -12.21 -8.73 -7.60
N ALA A 79 -11.33 -9.34 -6.80
CA ALA A 79 -11.24 -9.05 -5.37
C ALA A 79 -10.88 -7.58 -5.11
N ALA A 80 -9.94 -7.01 -5.87
CA ALA A 80 -9.59 -5.60 -5.79
C ALA A 80 -10.77 -4.68 -6.16
N ALA A 81 -11.53 -5.04 -7.21
CA ALA A 81 -12.71 -4.29 -7.63
C ALA A 81 -13.80 -4.27 -6.54
N ILE A 82 -14.03 -5.40 -5.86
CA ILE A 82 -14.97 -5.48 -4.73
C ILE A 82 -14.52 -4.57 -3.59
N CYS A 83 -13.24 -4.62 -3.21
CA CYS A 83 -12.68 -3.73 -2.19
C CYS A 83 -12.84 -2.25 -2.59
N TYR A 84 -12.52 -1.91 -3.84
CA TYR A 84 -12.63 -0.55 -4.35
C TYR A 84 -14.08 -0.05 -4.38
N ALA A 85 -15.04 -0.90 -4.75
CA ALA A 85 -16.46 -0.58 -4.71
C ALA A 85 -16.94 -0.26 -3.28
N ILE A 86 -16.54 -1.07 -2.29
CA ILE A 86 -16.86 -0.84 -0.88
C ILE A 86 -16.25 0.49 -0.41
N THR A 87 -14.97 0.73 -0.71
CA THR A 87 -14.29 2.00 -0.37
C THR A 87 -14.95 3.20 -1.03
N GLY A 88 -15.36 3.09 -2.30
CA GLY A 88 -16.04 4.18 -3.02
C GLY A 88 -17.39 4.54 -2.41
N ILE A 89 -18.19 3.55 -2.02
CA ILE A 89 -19.47 3.76 -1.31
C ILE A 89 -19.24 4.46 0.03
N LEU A 90 -18.23 4.01 0.79
CA LEU A 90 -17.86 4.60 2.08
C LEU A 90 -17.42 6.06 1.92
N LEU A 91 -16.56 6.33 0.94
CA LEU A 91 -16.03 7.67 0.66
C LEU A 91 -17.15 8.62 0.21
N ALA A 92 -18.05 8.17 -0.67
CA ALA A 92 -19.21 8.97 -1.07
C ALA A 92 -20.11 9.31 0.11
N GLY A 93 -20.36 8.37 1.03
CA GLY A 93 -21.10 8.64 2.26
C GLY A 93 -20.36 9.54 3.25
N PHE A 94 -19.02 9.46 3.31
CA PHE A 94 -18.19 10.29 4.18
C PHE A 94 -18.14 11.75 3.71
N VAL A 95 -17.92 11.95 2.42
CA VAL A 95 -17.81 13.27 1.78
C VAL A 95 -19.20 13.90 1.56
N GLY A 96 -20.24 13.08 1.47
CA GLY A 96 -21.63 13.50 1.37
C GLY A 96 -22.09 13.88 -0.04
N TYR A 97 -21.20 13.84 -1.02
CA TYR A 97 -21.50 14.04 -2.43
C TYR A 97 -20.72 13.06 -3.29
N ALA A 98 -21.32 12.64 -4.41
CA ALA A 98 -20.67 11.76 -5.37
C ALA A 98 -20.11 12.58 -6.53
N SER A 99 -18.78 12.53 -6.71
CA SER A 99 -18.10 13.06 -7.90
C SER A 99 -17.37 11.91 -8.62
N PRO A 100 -17.43 11.84 -9.96
CA PRO A 100 -16.67 10.86 -10.74
C PRO A 100 -15.14 10.96 -10.54
N THR A 101 -14.64 12.13 -10.14
CA THR A 101 -13.21 12.37 -9.92
C THR A 101 -12.79 12.17 -8.48
N ALA A 102 -13.70 11.89 -7.54
CA ALA A 102 -13.34 11.76 -6.12
C ALA A 102 -12.31 10.65 -5.84
N GLY A 103 -12.21 9.65 -6.74
CA GLY A 103 -11.25 8.55 -6.63
C GLY A 103 -9.84 8.88 -7.16
N SER A 104 -9.65 9.93 -7.98
CA SER A 104 -8.38 10.21 -8.64
C SER A 104 -7.26 10.52 -7.65
N ASP A 105 -7.60 11.22 -6.58
CA ASP A 105 -6.64 11.72 -5.59
C ASP A 105 -6.08 10.58 -4.71
N TYR A 106 -6.74 9.41 -4.72
CA TYR A 106 -6.33 8.23 -3.96
C TYR A 106 -5.52 7.22 -4.79
N LEU A 107 -5.43 7.39 -6.11
CA LEU A 107 -4.72 6.46 -6.99
C LEU A 107 -3.22 6.42 -6.66
N LEU A 108 -2.57 7.59 -6.62
CA LEU A 108 -1.13 7.69 -6.33
C LEU A 108 -0.80 7.28 -4.89
N PRO A 109 -1.52 7.74 -3.83
CA PRO A 109 -1.32 7.28 -2.46
C PRO A 109 -1.49 5.78 -2.27
N SER A 110 -2.46 5.14 -2.95
CA SER A 110 -2.67 3.70 -2.83
C SER A 110 -1.48 2.89 -3.33
N ILE A 111 -0.93 3.25 -4.50
CA ILE A 111 0.28 2.59 -5.02
C ILE A 111 1.46 2.91 -4.10
N ALA A 112 1.58 4.17 -3.66
CA ALA A 112 2.65 4.60 -2.79
C ALA A 112 2.66 3.83 -1.46
N ALA A 113 1.49 3.64 -0.83
CA ALA A 113 1.34 2.89 0.40
C ALA A 113 1.81 1.44 0.27
N VAL A 114 1.45 0.75 -0.81
CA VAL A 114 1.85 -0.67 -1.02
C VAL A 114 3.36 -0.79 -1.25
N VAL A 115 3.96 0.18 -1.94
CA VAL A 115 5.41 0.22 -2.22
C VAL A 115 6.21 0.55 -0.96
N VAL A 116 5.77 1.56 -0.21
CA VAL A 116 6.35 1.92 1.10
C VAL A 116 6.17 0.78 2.11
N GLY A 117 5.04 0.08 2.06
CA GLY A 117 4.78 -1.15 2.82
C GLY A 117 5.68 -2.33 2.45
N GLY A 118 6.52 -2.21 1.42
CA GLY A 118 7.57 -3.16 1.10
C GLY A 118 7.19 -4.23 0.08
N THR A 119 6.05 -4.12 -0.60
CA THR A 119 5.65 -5.07 -1.65
C THR A 119 6.45 -4.81 -2.94
N PRO A 120 7.18 -5.81 -3.47
CA PRO A 120 8.03 -5.62 -4.65
C PRO A 120 7.22 -5.50 -5.95
N PHE A 121 7.60 -4.56 -6.83
CA PHE A 121 7.01 -4.40 -8.18
C PHE A 121 7.19 -5.62 -9.08
N THR A 122 8.29 -6.35 -8.89
CA THR A 122 8.67 -7.53 -9.70
C THR A 122 7.92 -8.80 -9.31
N GLY A 123 7.02 -8.73 -8.32
CA GLY A 123 6.38 -9.91 -7.74
C GLY A 123 7.21 -10.52 -6.60
N GLY A 124 6.53 -11.20 -5.67
CA GLY A 124 7.12 -11.78 -4.48
C GLY A 124 6.16 -11.82 -3.29
N ARG A 125 6.72 -12.02 -2.10
CA ARG A 125 5.98 -11.98 -0.83
C ARG A 125 5.87 -10.55 -0.33
N GLY A 126 4.67 -9.98 -0.34
CA GLY A 126 4.32 -8.73 0.33
C GLY A 126 3.57 -8.98 1.64
N SER A 127 3.59 -8.00 2.55
CA SER A 127 2.81 -8.03 3.79
C SER A 127 1.62 -7.08 3.68
N VAL A 128 0.41 -7.63 3.81
CA VAL A 128 -0.85 -6.87 3.81
C VAL A 128 -0.89 -5.91 4.99
N ILE A 129 -0.41 -6.36 6.16
CA ILE A 129 -0.39 -5.55 7.39
C ILE A 129 0.56 -4.36 7.23
N ALA A 130 1.76 -4.58 6.67
CA ALA A 130 2.70 -3.50 6.42
C ALA A 130 2.16 -2.48 5.40
N SER A 131 1.45 -2.95 4.38
CA SER A 131 0.78 -2.08 3.40
C SER A 131 -0.36 -1.27 4.03
N GLY A 132 -1.12 -1.86 4.95
CA GLY A 132 -2.15 -1.16 5.72
C GLY A 132 -1.57 -0.08 6.64
N ALA A 133 -0.48 -0.37 7.34
CA ALA A 133 0.23 0.61 8.16
C ALA A 133 0.81 1.76 7.31
N ALA A 134 1.39 1.45 6.15
CA ALA A 134 1.88 2.44 5.21
C ALA A 134 0.75 3.29 4.60
N ALA A 135 -0.46 2.73 4.43
CA ALA A 135 -1.62 3.49 3.97
C ALA A 135 -2.05 4.54 5.00
N LEU A 136 -2.00 4.22 6.30
CA LEU A 136 -2.23 5.21 7.36
C LEU A 136 -1.17 6.31 7.35
N PHE A 137 0.10 5.93 7.16
CA PHE A 137 1.18 6.90 7.01
C PHE A 137 0.96 7.83 5.81
N MET A 138 0.61 7.28 4.64
CA MET A 138 0.31 8.05 3.43
C MET A 138 -0.88 8.99 3.62
N ALA A 139 -1.94 8.52 4.29
CA ALA A 139 -3.09 9.35 4.59
C ALA A 139 -2.70 10.53 5.49
N GLN A 140 -1.93 10.27 6.55
CA GLN A 140 -1.48 11.31 7.47
C GLN A 140 -0.51 12.30 6.79
N LEU A 141 0.39 11.80 5.94
CA LEU A 141 1.27 12.63 5.13
C LEU A 141 0.46 13.56 4.24
N GLY A 142 -0.60 13.05 3.59
CA GLY A 142 -1.54 13.86 2.82
C GLY A 142 -2.19 14.97 3.66
N GLN A 143 -2.64 14.66 4.87
CA GLN A 143 -3.22 15.65 5.78
C GLN A 143 -2.19 16.71 6.22
N MET A 144 -0.94 16.32 6.46
CA MET A 144 0.14 17.26 6.82
C MET A 144 0.47 18.22 5.68
N VAL A 145 0.56 17.71 4.45
CA VAL A 145 0.83 18.53 3.26
C VAL A 145 -0.33 19.49 2.99
N LEU A 146 -1.57 19.03 3.14
CA LEU A 146 -2.76 19.87 3.05
C LEU A 146 -2.76 20.96 4.14
N ALA A 147 -2.39 20.62 5.38
CA ALA A 147 -2.33 21.58 6.49
C ALA A 147 -1.26 22.67 6.29
N LEU A 148 -0.20 22.39 5.53
CA LEU A 148 0.81 23.37 5.11
C LEU A 148 0.32 24.31 4.01
N GLY A 149 -0.94 24.19 3.57
CA GLY A 149 -1.54 25.02 2.52
C GLY A 149 -1.15 24.59 1.11
N ALA A 150 -0.65 23.36 0.94
CA ALA A 150 -0.20 22.89 -0.36
C ALA A 150 -1.38 22.54 -1.29
N GLY A 151 -1.28 22.93 -2.56
CA GLY A 151 -2.29 22.62 -3.57
C GLY A 151 -2.26 21.14 -4.04
N PRO A 152 -3.27 20.66 -4.79
CA PRO A 152 -3.36 19.28 -5.27
C PRO A 152 -2.11 18.83 -6.06
N ALA A 153 -1.55 19.73 -6.88
CA ALA A 153 -0.33 19.47 -7.64
C ALA A 153 0.89 19.24 -6.74
N GLN A 154 1.02 20.00 -5.64
CA GLN A 154 2.11 19.84 -4.69
C GLN A 154 1.96 18.53 -3.90
N GLN A 155 0.73 18.14 -3.57
CA GLN A 155 0.47 16.86 -2.91
C GLN A 155 0.91 15.67 -3.79
N LEU A 156 0.60 15.71 -5.09
CA LEU A 156 1.06 14.71 -6.07
C LEU A 156 2.60 14.66 -6.15
N LEU A 157 3.26 15.82 -6.16
CA LEU A 157 4.73 15.87 -6.16
C LEU A 157 5.34 15.25 -4.90
N VAL A 158 4.78 15.54 -3.73
CA VAL A 158 5.26 14.95 -2.47
C VAL A 158 5.01 13.44 -2.42
N GLN A 159 3.87 12.97 -2.90
CA GLN A 159 3.57 11.54 -3.00
C GLN A 159 4.53 10.82 -3.96
N ALA A 160 4.78 11.40 -5.13
CA ALA A 160 5.75 10.86 -6.09
C ALA A 160 7.17 10.83 -5.49
N ALA A 161 7.59 11.91 -4.82
CA ALA A 161 8.87 11.98 -4.13
C ALA A 161 8.98 10.91 -3.03
N THR A 162 7.91 10.63 -2.30
CA THR A 162 7.88 9.61 -1.25
C THR A 162 8.10 8.20 -1.81
N ILE A 163 7.50 7.87 -2.97
CA ILE A 163 7.75 6.60 -3.66
C ILE A 163 9.23 6.49 -4.06
N VAL A 164 9.77 7.56 -4.64
CA VAL A 164 11.19 7.60 -5.07
C VAL A 164 12.11 7.44 -3.87
N LEU A 165 11.86 8.13 -2.76
CA LEU A 165 12.64 7.99 -1.53
C LEU A 165 12.58 6.57 -0.98
N ALA A 166 11.39 5.99 -0.85
CA ALA A 166 11.20 4.65 -0.31
C ALA A 166 11.92 3.59 -1.15
N THR A 167 11.83 3.70 -2.48
CA THR A 167 12.50 2.78 -3.40
C THR A 167 14.01 3.02 -3.47
N SER A 168 14.47 4.26 -3.34
CA SER A 168 15.90 4.61 -3.35
C SER A 168 16.62 4.08 -2.12
N ILE A 169 16.04 4.27 -0.93
CA ILE A 169 16.56 3.71 0.33
C ILE A 169 16.69 2.18 0.21
N ARG A 170 15.71 1.52 -0.42
CA ARG A 170 15.74 0.07 -0.65
C ARG A 170 16.84 -0.37 -1.61
N ARG A 171 17.23 0.47 -2.56
CA ARG A 171 18.31 0.17 -3.52
C ARG A 171 19.70 0.43 -2.95
N ILE A 172 19.86 1.23 -1.90
CA ILE A 172 21.17 1.48 -1.28
C ILE A 172 21.56 0.23 -0.46
N PRO A 173 22.56 -0.55 -0.88
CA PRO A 173 22.98 -1.72 -0.15
C PRO A 173 23.77 -1.25 1.08
N VAL A 174 23.09 -1.03 2.21
CA VAL A 174 23.72 -0.75 3.52
C VAL A 174 24.75 -1.84 3.90
N LYS A 175 24.58 -3.06 3.37
CA LYS A 175 25.54 -4.17 3.53
C LYS A 175 26.87 -3.97 2.79
N SER A 176 26.96 -3.09 1.79
CA SER A 176 28.25 -2.82 1.10
C SER A 176 29.17 -1.89 1.90
N LEU A 177 28.61 -1.02 2.76
CA LEU A 177 29.41 -0.11 3.60
C LEU A 177 30.11 -0.83 4.77
N LEU A 178 29.46 -1.84 5.35
CA LEU A 178 30.04 -2.59 6.48
C LEU A 178 31.17 -3.55 6.10
N ARG A 179 31.33 -3.88 4.80
CA ARG A 179 32.45 -4.71 4.33
C ARG A 179 33.78 -3.96 4.20
N PHE A 180 33.76 -2.64 4.05
CA PHE A 180 34.99 -1.84 3.90
C PHE A 180 35.73 -1.58 5.22
N THR A 181 35.04 -1.59 6.36
CA THR A 181 35.68 -1.35 7.66
C THR A 181 36.34 -2.61 8.22
N ASN A 182 35.74 -3.79 8.00
CA ASN A 182 36.26 -5.04 8.55
C ASN A 182 37.54 -5.53 7.87
N SER A 183 37.76 -5.19 6.59
CA SER A 183 39.00 -5.52 5.89
C SER A 183 40.20 -4.68 6.36
N ARG A 184 39.96 -3.47 6.89
CA ARG A 184 41.03 -2.60 7.42
C ARG A 184 41.56 -3.07 8.78
N MET A 185 40.74 -3.75 9.59
CA MET A 185 41.16 -4.25 10.91
C MET A 185 41.96 -5.55 10.83
N ALA A 186 41.75 -6.38 9.79
CA ALA A 186 42.45 -7.65 9.62
C ALA A 186 43.90 -7.49 9.11
N GLU A 187 44.19 -6.47 8.31
CA GLU A 187 45.56 -6.14 7.87
C GLU A 187 46.40 -5.48 8.97
N GLN A 188 45.77 -4.87 9.97
CA GLN A 188 46.46 -4.11 11.02
C GLN A 188 46.96 -5.00 12.18
N SER A 189 46.36 -6.19 12.40
CA SER A 189 46.80 -7.11 13.45
C SER A 189 47.98 -8.00 13.06
N THR A 190 48.29 -8.16 11.77
CA THR A 190 49.45 -8.94 11.29
C THR A 190 50.74 -8.14 11.21
N GLY A 191 50.67 -6.81 11.22
CA GLY A 191 51.85 -5.92 11.18
C GLY A 191 52.47 -5.58 12.53
N SER A 192 51.78 -5.88 13.65
CA SER A 192 52.27 -5.54 15.00
C SER A 192 53.06 -6.67 15.68
N ASP A 193 52.97 -7.91 15.18
CA ASP A 193 53.66 -9.08 15.74
C ASP A 193 55.06 -9.33 15.12
N ALA A 194 55.43 -8.53 14.11
CA ALA A 194 56.73 -8.62 13.44
C ALA A 194 57.75 -7.57 13.93
N ARG A 195 57.45 -6.81 15.00
CA ARG A 195 58.29 -5.70 15.49
C ARG A 195 58.38 -5.56 17.03
N GLY A 196 58.01 -6.58 17.81
CA GLY A 196 58.10 -6.54 19.28
C GLY A 196 58.84 -7.73 19.85
#